data_AF-A0A536RZ21-F1
#
_entry.id   AF-A0A536RZ21-F1
#
_cell.length_a   1.000
_cell.length_b   1.000
_cell.length_c   1.000
_cell.angle_alpha   90.00
_cell.angle_beta   90.00
_cell.angle_gamma   90.00
#
_symmetry.space_group_name_H-M   'P 1'
#
loop_
_entity.id
_entity.type
_entity.pdbx_description
1 polymer ?
#
loop_
_entity_poly.entity_id
_entity_poly.type
_entity_poly.pdbx_seq_one_letter_code
_entity_poly.pdbx_strand_id
1 'polypeptide(L)' 'MLLAVDVGNTNVTLALFDGERLAADWRLTSRHEWTADE' A
#
# COMPACT_ATOMS: atom_id res chain seq x y z
N MET A 1 2.01 -15.65 -0.97
CA MET A 1 1.56 -14.30 -0.56
C MET A 1 2.34 -13.25 -1.33
N LEU A 2 1.66 -12.20 -1.81
CA LEU A 2 2.22 -11.10 -2.60
C LEU A 2 1.73 -9.77 -2.02
N LEU A 3 2.61 -8.79 -1.84
CA LEU A 3 2.23 -7.43 -1.44
C LEU A 3 2.31 -6.52 -2.66
N ALA A 4 1.18 -5.96 -3.06
CA ALA A 4 1.09 -4.94 -4.10
C ALA A 4 1.04 -3.55 -3.44
N VAL A 5 1.76 -2.59 -4.02
CA VAL A 5 1.78 -1.19 -3.55
C VAL A 5 1.46 -0.29 -4.73
N ASP A 6 0.42 0.52 -4.59
CA ASP A 6 0.02 1.56 -5.53
C ASP A 6 0.26 2.94 -4.89
N VAL A 7 1.17 3.72 -5.47
CA VAL A 7 1.62 5.00 -4.93
C VAL A 7 1.02 6.13 -5.77
N GLY A 8 -0.07 6.72 -5.27
CA GLY A 8 -0.71 7.89 -5.86
C GLY A 8 -0.32 9.20 -5.18
N ASN A 9 -0.57 10.31 -5.88
CA ASN A 9 -0.22 11.66 -5.38
C ASN A 9 -0.93 12.07 -4.10
N THR A 10 -2.11 11.50 -3.81
CA THR A 10 -2.92 11.81 -2.60
C THR A 10 -3.06 10.61 -1.66
N ASN A 11 -2.87 9.39 -2.16
CA ASN A 11 -3.02 8.18 -1.36
C ASN A 11 -2.05 7.09 -1.81
N VAL A 12 -1.55 6.33 -0.84
CA VAL A 12 -0.82 5.08 -1.07
C VAL A 12 -1.73 3.93 -0.65
N THR A 13 -1.86 2.93 -1.50
CA THR A 13 -2.63 1.72 -1.24
C THR A 13 -1.69 0.52 -1.16
N LEU A 14 -1.82 -0.26 -0.10
CA LEU A 14 -1.13 -1.54 0.04
C LEU A 14 -2.16 -2.67 0.04
N ALA A 15 -1.89 -3.74 -0.69
CA ALA A 15 -2.77 -4.88 -0.81
C ALA A 15 -1.99 -6.19 -0.68
N LEU A 16 -2.35 -7.01 0.31
CA LEU A 16 -1.79 -8.33 0.53
C LEU A 16 -2.68 -9.37 -0.17
N PHE A 17 -2.12 -10.08 -1.13
CA PHE A 17 -2.77 -11.16 -1.87
C PHE A 17 -2.26 -12.52 -1.40
N ASP A 18 -3.19 -13.45 -1.23
CA ASP A 18 -2.92 -14.88 -1.08
C ASP A 18 -3.48 -15.64 -2.30
N GLY A 19 -2.61 -15.92 -3.27
CA GLY A 19 -3.03 -16.35 -4.60
C GLY A 19 -3.85 -15.25 -5.28
N GLU A 20 -5.08 -15.58 -5.67
CA GLU A 20 -6.02 -14.62 -6.28
C GLU A 20 -6.93 -13.92 -5.25
N ARG A 21 -6.81 -14.26 -3.96
CA ARG A 21 -7.64 -13.67 -2.91
C ARG A 21 -6.97 -12.43 -2.33
N LEU A 22 -7.68 -11.30 -2.27
CA LEU A 22 -7.29 -10.17 -1.44
C LEU A 22 -7.45 -10.54 0.03
N ALA A 23 -6.34 -10.65 0.75
CA ALA A 23 -6.30 -11.06 2.15
C ALA A 23 -6.44 -9.87 3.10
N ALA A 24 -5.84 -8.72 2.74
CA ALA A 24 -5.97 -7.46 3.47
C ALA A 24 -5.57 -6.28 2.55
N ASP A 25 -6.14 -5.10 2.81
CA ASP A 25 -5.71 -3.86 2.19
C ASP A 25 -5.66 -2.71 3.20
N TRP A 26 -4.81 -1.73 2.92
CA TRP A 26 -4.67 -0.51 3.68
C TRP A 26 -4.55 0.68 2.75
N ARG A 27 -5.13 1.80 3.17
CA ARG A 27 -5.03 3.07 2.47
C ARG A 27 -4.47 4.13 3.41
N LEU A 28 -3.39 4.76 2.97
CA LEU A 28 -2.74 5.85 3.68
C LEU A 28 -2.84 7.10 2.82
N THR A 29 -3.02 8.26 3.45
CA THR A 29 -2.86 9.53 2.74
C THR A 29 -1.39 9.68 2.37
N SER A 30 -1.08 9.97 1.12
CA SER A 30 0.31 10.23 0.73
C SER A 30 0.77 11.52 1.40
N ARG A 31 1.76 11.41 2.26
CA ARG A 31 2.51 12.55 2.78
C ARG A 31 3.87 12.54 2.10
N HIS A 32 4.18 13.62 1.39
CA HIS A 32 5.45 13.75 0.65
C HIS A 32 6.69 13.78 1.57
N GLU A 33 6.48 13.77 2.88
CA GLU A 33 7.48 13.98 3.93
C GLU A 33 7.94 12.68 4.60
N TRP A 34 7.37 11.52 4.24
CA TRP A 34 7.79 10.23 4.81
C TRP A 34 9.16 9.84 4.25
N THR A 35 10.19 9.94 5.08
CA THR A 35 11.49 9.34 4.85
C THR A 35 11.38 7.82 4.93
N ALA A 36 12.19 7.08 4.18
CA ALA A 36 12.09 5.62 4.00
C ALA A 36 12.16 4.75 5.28
N ASP A 37 12.41 5.36 6.44
CA ASP A 37 12.49 4.72 7.76
C ASP A 37 11.20 4.87 8.61
N GLU A 38 10.16 5.58 8.13
CA GLU A 38 8.81 5.64 8.75
C GLU A 38 7.78 4.72 8.08
#